data_AF-A0A974S9B8-F1
#
_entry.id   AF-A0A974S9B8-F1
#
_cell.length_a   1.000
_cell.length_b   1.000
_cell.length_c   1.000
_cell.angle_alpha   90.00
_cell.angle_beta   90.00
_cell.angle_gamma   90.00
#
_symmetry.space_group_name_H-M   'P 1'
#
loop_
_entity.id
_entity.type
_entity.pdbx_description
1 polymer ?
#
loop_
_entity_poly.entity_id
_entity_poly.type
_entity_poly.pdbx_seq_one_letter_code
_entity_poly.pdbx_strand_id
1 'polypeptide(L)'
;MFMLARRVTGAGFGFYDQAKLLANVHLWEVALLGVGIGALLYAAAAVGRGRMRLAAAGLALLAGVLCTAFSGWNLIGLGIGGAGAVVALLAFGRPAGVAGTWTGILGLAFLAALVLQVVAPTAAFLIAWPLAFAALAGAVSAMGTWRPVAVPIVVALLAALALQWVLSFAHGVFIGIDLVEIQALFVWLSALLLWPLIHADPEETRPRTVALIVLAVGFAFVGLVRVIPPWSARHPQPAIITYVVQGATGQSSASAWRPTPRTGRAVCSRPTAATS
;
A
#
# COMPACT_ATOMS: atom_id res chain seq x y z
N MET A 1 6.11 -4.43 -4.91
CA MET A 1 4.84 -4.37 -5.67
C MET A 1 4.27 -2.95 -5.79
N PHE A 2 4.22 -2.13 -4.73
CA PHE A 2 3.64 -0.78 -4.80
C PHE A 2 4.41 0.20 -5.69
N MET A 3 5.75 0.13 -5.68
CA MET A 3 6.58 0.86 -6.66
C MET A 3 6.19 0.51 -8.11
N LEU A 4 6.06 -0.79 -8.40
CA LEU A 4 5.65 -1.26 -9.72
C LEU A 4 4.26 -0.72 -10.08
N ALA A 5 3.29 -0.80 -9.15
CA ALA A 5 1.96 -0.26 -9.35
C ALA A 5 2.00 1.24 -9.68
N ARG A 6 2.79 2.03 -8.95
CA ARG A 6 2.96 3.47 -9.20
C ARG A 6 3.60 3.74 -10.55
N ARG A 7 4.60 2.95 -10.95
CA ARG A 7 5.24 3.09 -12.27
C ARG A 7 4.26 2.83 -13.41
N VAL A 8 3.37 1.83 -13.26
CA VAL A 8 2.34 1.50 -14.26
C VAL A 8 1.35 2.65 -14.47
N THR A 9 1.06 3.47 -13.45
CA THR A 9 0.20 4.66 -13.62
C THR A 9 0.91 5.80 -14.37
N GLY A 10 2.23 5.73 -14.54
CA GLY A 10 3.04 6.77 -15.16
C GLY A 10 3.19 8.02 -14.29
N ALA A 11 2.90 7.93 -13.00
CA ALA A 11 3.16 9.00 -12.04
C ALA A 11 4.64 8.98 -11.62
N GLY A 12 5.30 10.13 -11.70
CA GLY A 12 6.65 10.35 -11.18
C GLY A 12 6.66 10.50 -9.64
N PHE A 13 7.77 11.00 -9.09
CA PHE A 13 7.93 11.29 -7.65
C PHE A 13 7.91 12.79 -7.41
N GLY A 14 7.38 13.20 -6.26
CA GLY A 14 7.18 14.59 -5.88
C GLY A 14 5.73 15.04 -6.05
N PHE A 15 5.37 16.10 -5.33
CA PHE A 15 3.99 16.61 -5.22
C PHE A 15 3.31 16.85 -6.58
N TYR A 16 4.02 17.43 -7.55
CA TYR A 16 3.48 17.73 -8.88
C TYR A 16 3.22 16.48 -9.71
N ASP A 17 4.10 15.49 -9.63
CA ASP A 17 3.96 14.23 -10.36
C ASP A 17 2.93 13.30 -9.69
N GLN A 18 2.78 13.39 -8.37
CA GLN A 18 1.76 12.71 -7.58
C GLN A 18 0.37 13.32 -7.77
N ALA A 19 0.25 14.57 -8.23
CA ALA A 19 -1.04 15.25 -8.36
C ALA A 19 -2.08 14.47 -9.17
N LYS A 20 -1.64 13.67 -10.16
CA LYS A 20 -2.51 12.77 -10.93
C LYS A 20 -3.15 11.68 -10.06
N LEU A 21 -2.36 11.15 -9.12
CA LEU A 21 -2.84 10.16 -8.14
C LEU A 21 -3.72 10.82 -7.09
N LEU A 22 -3.36 12.03 -6.62
CA LEU A 22 -4.16 12.78 -5.65
C LEU A 22 -5.55 13.12 -6.19
N ALA A 23 -5.67 13.44 -7.48
CA ALA A 23 -6.97 13.70 -8.09
C ALA A 23 -7.91 12.47 -8.14
N ASN A 24 -7.34 11.26 -8.06
CA ASN A 24 -8.06 9.99 -8.00
C ASN A 24 -7.67 9.19 -6.74
N VAL A 25 -7.45 9.88 -5.61
CA VAL A 25 -6.84 9.29 -4.41
C VAL A 25 -7.55 8.02 -3.93
N HIS A 26 -8.88 8.03 -3.89
CA HIS A 26 -9.65 6.88 -3.42
C HIS A 26 -9.47 5.63 -4.29
N LEU A 27 -9.45 5.79 -5.62
CA LEU A 27 -9.21 4.68 -6.54
C LEU A 27 -7.79 4.12 -6.37
N TRP A 28 -6.83 5.02 -6.14
CA TRP A 28 -5.44 4.64 -5.94
C TRP A 28 -5.22 3.91 -4.61
N GLU A 29 -5.86 4.36 -3.54
CA GLU A 29 -5.81 3.68 -2.23
C GLU A 29 -6.45 2.28 -2.30
N VAL A 30 -7.60 2.15 -2.97
CA VAL A 30 -8.24 0.84 -3.21
C VAL A 30 -7.33 -0.08 -4.02
N ALA A 31 -6.65 0.44 -5.05
CA ALA A 31 -5.67 -0.32 -5.82
C ALA A 31 -4.52 -0.85 -4.93
N LEU A 32 -3.92 0.01 -4.12
CA LEU A 32 -2.80 -0.37 -3.23
C LEU A 32 -3.23 -1.37 -2.17
N LEU A 33 -4.37 -1.14 -1.52
CA LEU A 33 -4.95 -2.06 -0.54
C LEU A 33 -5.24 -3.41 -1.19
N GLY A 34 -5.86 -3.43 -2.37
CA GLY A 34 -6.18 -4.67 -3.10
C GLY A 34 -4.93 -5.46 -3.48
N VAL A 35 -3.91 -4.80 -4.05
CA VAL A 35 -2.63 -5.45 -4.39
C VAL A 35 -1.94 -5.99 -3.15
N GLY A 36 -1.90 -5.18 -2.09
CA GLY A 36 -1.25 -5.52 -0.84
C GLY A 36 -1.90 -6.68 -0.09
N ILE A 37 -3.21 -6.57 0.16
CA ILE A 37 -4.01 -7.60 0.81
C ILE A 37 -4.01 -8.88 -0.03
N GLY A 38 -4.23 -8.79 -1.35
CA GLY A 38 -4.19 -9.96 -2.23
C GLY A 38 -2.85 -10.72 -2.16
N ALA A 39 -1.73 -10.01 -2.12
CA ALA A 39 -0.42 -10.63 -1.96
C ALA A 39 -0.23 -11.30 -0.58
N LEU A 40 -0.69 -10.66 0.49
CA LEU A 40 -0.62 -11.23 1.84
C LEU A 40 -1.54 -12.43 2.02
N LEU A 41 -2.75 -12.40 1.43
CA LEU A 41 -3.67 -13.54 1.42
C LEU A 41 -3.10 -14.71 0.60
N TYR A 42 -2.39 -14.43 -0.47
CA TYR A 42 -1.71 -15.48 -1.22
C TYR A 42 -0.61 -16.13 -0.38
N ALA A 43 0.19 -15.33 0.33
CA ALA A 43 1.19 -15.83 1.27
C ALA A 43 0.54 -16.65 2.40
N ALA A 44 -0.56 -16.18 2.97
CA ALA A 44 -1.36 -16.89 3.97
C ALA A 44 -1.78 -18.29 3.49
N ALA A 45 -2.38 -18.35 2.30
CA ALA A 45 -2.83 -19.59 1.69
C ALA A 45 -1.64 -20.54 1.39
N ALA A 46 -0.47 -19.99 1.06
CA ALA A 46 0.75 -20.76 0.86
C ALA A 46 1.31 -21.35 2.17
N VAL A 47 1.18 -20.65 3.31
CA VAL A 47 1.55 -21.18 4.65
C VAL A 47 0.70 -22.40 4.99
N GLY A 48 -0.63 -22.28 4.86
CA GLY A 48 -1.56 -23.30 5.34
C GLY A 48 -1.40 -24.65 4.63
N ARG A 49 -1.07 -24.63 3.34
CA ARG A 49 -0.93 -25.87 2.54
C ARG A 49 0.43 -26.55 2.69
N GLY A 50 1.48 -25.78 3.03
CA GLY A 50 2.86 -26.25 2.96
C GLY A 50 3.31 -26.62 1.53
N ARG A 51 4.56 -27.03 1.37
CA ARG A 51 5.18 -27.45 0.08
C ARG A 51 5.17 -26.37 -1.02
N MET A 52 4.84 -25.12 -0.69
CA MET A 52 4.80 -23.99 -1.62
C MET A 52 6.08 -23.15 -1.64
N ARG A 53 7.12 -23.58 -0.91
CA ARG A 53 8.39 -22.85 -0.77
C ARG A 53 8.99 -22.34 -2.09
N LEU A 54 8.99 -23.16 -3.15
CA LEU A 54 9.55 -22.75 -4.45
C LEU A 54 8.66 -21.76 -5.18
N ALA A 55 7.34 -21.96 -5.15
CA ALA A 55 6.39 -21.05 -5.81
C ALA A 55 6.36 -19.69 -5.11
N ALA A 56 6.33 -19.68 -3.77
CA ALA A 56 6.38 -18.46 -2.97
C ALA A 56 7.71 -17.71 -3.14
N ALA A 57 8.84 -18.44 -3.13
CA ALA A 57 10.15 -17.85 -3.38
C ALA A 57 10.27 -17.29 -4.80
N GLY A 58 9.81 -18.02 -5.80
CA GLY A 58 9.77 -17.58 -7.19
C GLY A 58 8.93 -16.32 -7.37
N LEU A 59 7.77 -16.23 -6.72
CA LEU A 59 6.91 -15.05 -6.76
C LEU A 59 7.57 -13.84 -6.09
N ALA A 60 8.24 -14.02 -4.94
CA ALA A 60 8.98 -12.97 -4.26
C ALA A 60 10.17 -12.45 -5.10
N LEU A 61 10.95 -13.36 -5.71
CA LEU A 61 12.04 -13.00 -6.63
C LEU A 61 11.51 -12.28 -7.85
N LEU A 62 10.47 -12.81 -8.50
CA LEU A 62 9.84 -12.19 -9.66
C LEU A 62 9.35 -10.78 -9.33
N ALA A 63 8.72 -10.59 -8.17
CA ALA A 63 8.30 -9.26 -7.72
C ALA A 63 9.50 -8.30 -7.54
N GLY A 64 10.61 -8.75 -6.96
CA GLY A 64 11.84 -7.96 -6.82
C GLY A 64 12.50 -7.61 -8.16
N VAL A 65 12.60 -8.59 -9.06
CA VAL A 65 13.13 -8.43 -10.42
C VAL A 65 12.28 -7.45 -11.22
N LEU A 66 10.95 -7.61 -11.21
CA LEU A 66 10.05 -6.68 -11.89
C LEU A 66 10.14 -5.26 -11.30
N CYS A 67 10.26 -5.12 -9.98
CA CYS A 67 10.47 -3.79 -9.38
C CYS A 67 11.77 -3.13 -9.87
N THR A 68 12.81 -3.92 -10.11
CA THR A 68 14.11 -3.42 -10.64
C THR A 68 14.00 -3.13 -12.14
N ALA A 69 13.39 -4.00 -12.93
CA ALA A 69 13.25 -3.81 -14.37
C ALA A 69 12.42 -2.56 -14.72
N PHE A 70 11.33 -2.30 -13.98
CA PHE A 70 10.42 -1.19 -14.27
C PHE A 70 10.75 0.13 -13.55
N SER A 71 11.59 0.11 -12.50
CA SER A 71 11.94 1.32 -11.74
C SER A 71 13.37 1.82 -11.95
N GLY A 72 14.14 1.17 -12.82
CA GLY A 72 15.58 1.38 -12.95
C GLY A 72 16.37 0.60 -11.89
N TRP A 73 17.68 0.85 -11.77
CA TRP A 73 18.56 0.10 -10.87
C TRP A 73 18.20 0.31 -9.39
N ASN A 74 17.26 -0.48 -8.89
CA ASN A 74 16.72 -0.41 -7.53
C ASN A 74 17.17 -1.62 -6.71
N LEU A 75 18.34 -1.49 -6.08
CA LEU A 75 18.94 -2.52 -5.23
C LEU A 75 18.06 -2.87 -4.03
N ILE A 76 17.28 -1.92 -3.51
CA ILE A 76 16.40 -2.15 -2.35
C ILE A 76 15.27 -3.11 -2.74
N GLY A 77 14.63 -2.89 -3.88
CA GLY A 77 13.57 -3.78 -4.37
C GLY A 77 14.07 -5.20 -4.63
N LEU A 78 15.26 -5.33 -5.21
CA LEU A 78 15.90 -6.63 -5.44
C LEU A 78 16.29 -7.31 -4.12
N GLY A 79 16.87 -6.57 -3.18
CA GLY A 79 17.25 -7.06 -1.86
C GLY A 79 16.06 -7.55 -1.05
N ILE A 80 14.96 -6.80 -1.03
CA ILE A 80 13.71 -7.21 -0.37
C ILE A 80 13.11 -8.44 -1.05
N GLY A 81 13.09 -8.50 -2.39
CA GLY A 81 12.62 -9.67 -3.13
C GLY A 81 13.46 -10.92 -2.84
N GLY A 82 14.79 -10.77 -2.79
CA GLY A 82 15.74 -11.84 -2.43
C GLY A 82 15.56 -12.31 -0.99
N ALA A 83 15.50 -11.39 -0.02
CA ALA A 83 15.26 -11.72 1.38
C ALA A 83 13.91 -12.42 1.57
N GLY A 84 12.85 -11.92 0.91
CA GLY A 84 11.54 -12.55 0.91
C GLY A 84 11.56 -13.97 0.33
N ALA A 85 12.37 -14.21 -0.71
CA ALA A 85 12.54 -15.53 -1.28
C ALA A 85 13.26 -16.50 -0.33
N VAL A 86 14.30 -16.04 0.37
CA VAL A 86 14.98 -16.84 1.40
C VAL A 86 14.02 -17.19 2.52
N VAL A 87 13.29 -16.20 3.06
CA VAL A 87 12.25 -16.43 4.09
C VAL A 87 11.24 -17.44 3.57
N ALA A 88 10.81 -17.33 2.30
CA ALA A 88 9.86 -18.26 1.73
C ALA A 88 10.40 -19.70 1.63
N LEU A 89 11.67 -19.86 1.27
CA LEU A 89 12.32 -21.17 1.21
C LEU A 89 12.40 -21.85 2.58
N LEU A 90 12.63 -21.06 3.63
CA LEU A 90 12.77 -21.54 5.00
C LEU A 90 11.41 -21.79 5.68
N ALA A 91 10.43 -20.92 5.46
CA ALA A 91 9.16 -20.92 6.21
C ALA A 91 8.05 -21.77 5.57
N PHE A 92 7.96 -21.85 4.24
CA PHE A 92 6.84 -22.53 3.54
C PHE A 92 7.10 -24.02 3.24
N GLY A 93 8.06 -24.64 3.93
CA GLY A 93 8.41 -26.05 3.73
C GLY A 93 7.40 -27.03 4.34
N ARG A 94 6.82 -26.68 5.48
CA ARG A 94 5.86 -27.50 6.23
C ARG A 94 4.57 -26.70 6.46
N PRO A 95 3.38 -27.34 6.47
CA PRO A 95 2.15 -26.65 6.79
C PRO A 95 2.21 -26.15 8.24
N ALA A 96 1.90 -24.87 8.45
CA ALA A 96 1.76 -24.34 9.80
C ALA A 96 0.30 -24.51 10.27
N GLY A 97 0.12 -24.93 11.52
CA GLY A 97 -1.20 -24.94 12.14
C GLY A 97 -1.76 -23.53 12.30
N VAL A 98 -3.08 -23.43 12.43
CA VAL A 98 -3.78 -22.14 12.59
C VAL A 98 -3.25 -21.38 13.81
N ALA A 99 -3.14 -22.05 14.96
CA ALA A 99 -2.60 -21.46 16.18
C ALA A 99 -1.13 -21.01 16.02
N GLY A 100 -0.30 -21.81 15.34
CA GLY A 100 1.10 -21.45 15.07
C GLY A 100 1.24 -20.24 14.15
N THR A 101 0.32 -20.07 13.21
CA THR A 101 0.31 -18.90 12.32
C THR A 101 -0.13 -17.65 13.06
N TRP A 102 -1.13 -17.75 13.93
CA TRP A 102 -1.54 -16.68 14.84
C TRP A 102 -0.40 -16.21 15.74
N THR A 103 0.25 -17.13 16.43
CA THR A 103 1.35 -16.79 17.33
C THR A 103 2.52 -16.18 16.58
N GLY A 104 2.84 -16.67 15.39
CA GLY A 104 3.88 -16.08 14.54
C GLY A 104 3.56 -14.64 14.12
N ILE A 105 2.35 -14.38 13.63
CA ILE A 105 1.92 -13.06 13.18
C ILE A 105 1.86 -12.07 14.36
N LEU A 106 1.20 -12.46 15.47
CA LEU A 106 1.11 -11.63 16.67
C LEU A 106 2.49 -11.38 17.30
N GLY A 107 3.35 -12.40 17.34
CA GLY A 107 4.71 -12.31 17.85
C GLY A 107 5.59 -11.37 17.03
N LEU A 108 5.48 -11.42 15.69
CA LEU A 108 6.19 -10.49 14.81
C LEU A 108 5.73 -9.04 15.03
N ALA A 109 4.42 -8.82 15.12
CA ALA A 109 3.87 -7.50 15.38
C ALA A 109 4.23 -6.97 16.78
N PHE A 110 4.26 -7.86 17.79
CA PHE A 110 4.71 -7.52 19.14
C PHE A 110 6.19 -7.12 19.16
N LEU A 111 7.07 -7.90 18.52
CA LEU A 111 8.48 -7.56 18.42
C LEU A 111 8.69 -6.22 17.69
N ALA A 112 7.95 -5.99 16.60
CA ALA A 112 8.00 -4.72 15.88
C ALA A 112 7.54 -3.55 16.76
N ALA A 113 6.48 -3.73 17.55
CA ALA A 113 6.01 -2.72 18.51
C ALA A 113 7.07 -2.44 19.59
N LEU A 114 7.74 -3.46 20.13
CA LEU A 114 8.82 -3.28 21.10
C LEU A 114 10.02 -2.52 20.53
N VAL A 115 10.46 -2.88 19.31
CA VAL A 115 11.54 -2.15 18.62
C VAL A 115 11.14 -0.71 18.41
N LEU A 116 9.89 -0.46 17.96
CA LEU A 116 9.40 0.89 17.73
C LEU A 116 9.26 1.67 19.04
N GLN A 117 8.91 1.02 20.15
CA GLN A 117 8.87 1.65 21.47
C GLN A 117 10.24 2.19 21.91
N VAL A 118 11.33 1.53 21.50
CA VAL A 118 12.71 1.96 21.79
C VAL A 118 13.17 3.05 20.82
N VAL A 119 12.95 2.86 19.52
CA VAL A 119 13.53 3.72 18.47
C VAL A 119 12.68 4.95 18.17
N ALA A 120 11.35 4.82 18.24
CA ALA A 120 10.39 5.88 17.92
C ALA A 120 9.13 5.72 18.80
N PRO A 121 9.20 6.01 20.10
CA PRO A 121 8.12 5.76 21.06
C PRO A 121 6.81 6.46 20.68
N THR A 122 6.89 7.63 20.03
CA THR A 122 5.73 8.36 19.53
C THR A 122 5.04 7.69 18.35
N ALA A 123 5.67 6.73 17.67
CA ALA A 123 5.08 5.96 16.57
C ALA A 123 4.66 4.54 17.00
N ALA A 124 5.09 4.06 18.17
CA ALA A 124 4.83 2.70 18.66
C ALA A 124 3.33 2.36 18.71
N PHE A 125 2.50 3.36 19.04
CA PHE A 125 1.05 3.21 19.11
C PHE A 125 0.42 2.76 17.77
N LEU A 126 1.06 3.07 16.63
CA LEU A 126 0.59 2.67 15.29
C LEU A 126 0.54 1.15 15.12
N ILE A 127 1.43 0.42 15.79
CA ILE A 127 1.48 -1.04 15.76
C ILE A 127 0.76 -1.63 16.98
N ALA A 128 0.94 -1.02 18.16
CA ALA A 128 0.42 -1.55 19.42
C ALA A 128 -1.12 -1.66 19.43
N TRP A 129 -1.84 -0.66 18.91
CA TRP A 129 -3.30 -0.69 18.89
C TRP A 129 -3.87 -1.76 17.95
N PRO A 130 -3.47 -1.83 16.67
CA PRO A 130 -3.89 -2.94 15.79
C PRO A 130 -3.52 -4.32 16.34
N LEU A 131 -2.34 -4.44 16.97
CA LEU A 131 -1.93 -5.67 17.65
C LEU A 131 -2.88 -6.04 18.79
N ALA A 132 -3.28 -5.09 19.63
CA ALA A 132 -4.23 -5.34 20.70
C ALA A 132 -5.59 -5.80 20.17
N PHE A 133 -6.11 -5.17 19.11
CA PHE A 133 -7.35 -5.62 18.45
C PHE A 133 -7.22 -7.01 17.83
N ALA A 134 -6.10 -7.31 17.17
CA ALA A 134 -5.84 -8.63 16.60
C ALA A 134 -5.70 -9.70 17.68
N ALA A 135 -5.02 -9.40 18.80
CA ALA A 135 -4.91 -10.30 19.94
C ALA A 135 -6.27 -10.56 20.59
N LEU A 136 -7.12 -9.53 20.73
CA LEU A 136 -8.49 -9.67 21.21
C LEU A 136 -9.34 -10.53 20.26
N ALA A 137 -9.25 -10.29 18.94
CA ALA A 137 -9.93 -11.11 17.94
C ALA A 137 -9.45 -12.58 17.96
N GLY A 138 -8.14 -12.79 18.14
CA GLY A 138 -7.56 -14.11 18.37
C GLY A 138 -8.11 -14.77 19.63
N ALA A 139 -8.21 -14.05 20.75
CA ALA A 139 -8.76 -14.58 22.00
C ALA A 139 -10.26 -14.95 21.87
N VAL A 140 -11.09 -14.05 21.31
CA VAL A 140 -12.54 -14.28 21.13
C VAL A 140 -12.83 -15.43 20.17
N SER A 141 -11.99 -15.62 19.14
CA SER A 141 -12.13 -16.72 18.19
C SER A 141 -11.45 -18.02 18.61
N ALA A 142 -10.87 -18.07 19.82
CA ALA A 142 -10.02 -19.16 20.29
C ALA A 142 -8.94 -19.53 19.25
N MET A 143 -8.25 -18.51 18.73
CA MET A 143 -7.27 -18.58 17.64
C MET A 143 -7.83 -19.22 16.37
N GLY A 144 -9.09 -18.93 16.05
CA GLY A 144 -9.78 -19.44 14.86
C GLY A 144 -10.39 -20.84 14.99
N THR A 145 -10.37 -21.43 16.18
CA THR A 145 -10.96 -22.77 16.43
C THR A 145 -12.45 -22.72 16.75
N TRP A 146 -12.99 -21.61 17.24
CA TRP A 146 -14.41 -21.47 17.61
C TRP A 146 -15.21 -20.75 16.51
N ARG A 147 -16.28 -21.38 16.01
CA ARG A 147 -17.10 -20.85 14.90
C ARG A 147 -18.62 -20.80 15.16
N PRO A 148 -19.13 -20.35 16.32
CA PRO A 148 -20.52 -19.91 16.34
C PRO A 148 -20.67 -18.69 15.41
N VAL A 149 -21.80 -18.55 14.73
CA VAL A 149 -22.03 -17.46 13.74
C VAL A 149 -21.79 -16.06 14.33
N ALA A 150 -22.00 -15.90 15.64
CA ALA A 150 -21.76 -14.64 16.34
C ALA A 150 -20.27 -14.21 16.39
N VAL A 151 -19.33 -15.17 16.45
CA VAL A 151 -17.90 -14.85 16.61
C VAL A 151 -17.33 -14.13 15.38
N PRO A 152 -17.55 -14.60 14.13
CA PRO A 152 -17.14 -13.86 12.94
C PRO A 152 -17.74 -12.45 12.85
N ILE A 153 -18.99 -12.26 13.31
CA ILE A 153 -19.63 -10.94 13.34
C ILE A 153 -18.89 -10.01 14.30
N VAL A 154 -18.62 -10.47 15.53
CA VAL A 154 -17.88 -9.69 16.53
C VAL A 154 -16.46 -9.35 16.02
N VAL A 155 -15.76 -10.33 15.47
CA VAL A 155 -14.44 -10.15 14.86
C VAL A 155 -14.50 -9.15 13.70
N ALA A 156 -15.52 -9.22 12.84
CA ALA A 156 -15.69 -8.31 11.72
C ALA A 156 -15.91 -6.87 12.18
N LEU A 157 -16.69 -6.67 13.24
CA LEU A 157 -16.90 -5.34 13.83
C LEU A 157 -15.61 -4.79 14.44
N LEU A 158 -14.84 -5.62 15.17
CA LEU A 158 -13.54 -5.23 15.71
C LEU A 158 -12.55 -4.86 14.60
N ALA A 159 -12.48 -5.69 13.56
CA ALA A 159 -11.60 -5.46 12.41
C ALA A 159 -12.02 -4.19 11.66
N ALA A 160 -13.31 -3.95 11.43
CA ALA A 160 -13.80 -2.74 10.76
C ALA A 160 -13.43 -1.47 11.52
N LEU A 161 -13.62 -1.47 12.86
CA LEU A 161 -13.26 -0.33 13.71
C LEU A 161 -11.75 -0.05 13.66
N ALA A 162 -10.94 -1.09 13.83
CA ALA A 162 -9.48 -0.96 13.80
C ALA A 162 -8.96 -0.60 12.41
N LEU A 163 -9.55 -1.13 11.34
CA LEU A 163 -9.21 -0.77 9.96
C LEU A 163 -9.55 0.69 9.66
N GLN A 164 -10.71 1.19 10.10
CA GLN A 164 -11.05 2.59 9.90
C GLN A 164 -10.01 3.51 10.55
N TRP A 165 -9.53 3.14 11.73
CA TRP A 165 -8.43 3.84 12.40
C TRP A 165 -7.13 3.76 11.60
N VAL A 166 -6.66 2.56 11.23
CA VAL A 166 -5.43 2.36 10.45
C VAL A 166 -5.46 3.10 9.10
N LEU A 167 -6.59 3.02 8.39
CA LEU A 167 -6.76 3.62 7.06
C LEU A 167 -6.82 5.15 7.13
N SER A 168 -7.30 5.73 8.23
CA SER A 168 -7.25 7.18 8.45
C SER A 168 -5.80 7.68 8.50
N PHE A 169 -4.89 6.94 9.15
CA PHE A 169 -3.45 7.24 9.12
C PHE A 169 -2.84 6.97 7.76
N ALA A 170 -3.20 5.86 7.10
CA ALA A 170 -2.70 5.53 5.77
C ALA A 170 -3.03 6.63 4.75
N HIS A 171 -4.23 7.19 4.82
CA HIS A 171 -4.69 8.31 3.99
C HIS A 171 -3.88 9.58 4.27
N GLY A 172 -3.75 9.96 5.54
CA GLY A 172 -2.99 11.15 5.93
C GLY A 172 -1.51 11.06 5.54
N VAL A 173 -0.88 9.89 5.75
CA VAL A 173 0.50 9.64 5.36
C VAL A 173 0.66 9.65 3.85
N PHE A 174 -0.28 9.09 3.08
CA PHE A 174 -0.21 9.14 1.62
C PHE A 174 -0.24 10.57 1.06
N ILE A 175 -1.08 11.42 1.63
CA ILE A 175 -1.18 12.82 1.21
C ILE A 175 0.04 13.62 1.66
N GLY A 176 0.52 13.38 2.88
CA GLY A 176 1.63 14.14 3.47
C GLY A 176 3.03 13.70 3.01
N ILE A 177 3.20 12.41 2.74
CA ILE A 177 4.48 11.79 2.42
C ILE A 177 4.30 11.01 1.12
N ASP A 178 4.88 11.51 0.03
CA ASP A 178 4.82 10.91 -1.30
C ASP A 178 5.67 9.62 -1.44
N LEU A 179 5.62 8.76 -0.43
CA LEU A 179 6.40 7.53 -0.30
C LEU A 179 5.45 6.33 -0.32
N VAL A 180 5.17 5.80 -1.50
CA VAL A 180 4.20 4.71 -1.69
C VAL A 180 4.59 3.43 -0.93
N GLU A 181 5.87 3.28 -0.63
CA GLU A 181 6.46 2.16 0.11
C GLU A 181 5.94 2.11 1.55
N ILE A 182 5.69 3.27 2.17
CA ILE A 182 5.19 3.31 3.55
C ILE A 182 3.79 2.71 3.67
N GLN A 183 3.04 2.66 2.57
CA GLN A 183 1.73 2.01 2.52
C GLN A 183 1.82 0.50 2.75
N ALA A 184 3.00 -0.12 2.55
CA ALA A 184 3.20 -1.53 2.89
C ALA A 184 3.04 -1.79 4.39
N LEU A 185 3.42 -0.83 5.24
CA LEU A 185 3.20 -0.91 6.69
C LEU A 185 1.70 -0.97 6.99
N PHE A 186 0.91 -0.05 6.43
CA PHE A 186 -0.53 0.00 6.66
C PHE A 186 -1.24 -1.24 6.12
N VAL A 187 -0.81 -1.77 4.98
CA VAL A 187 -1.33 -3.03 4.44
C VAL A 187 -1.00 -4.21 5.36
N TRP A 188 0.21 -4.27 5.92
CA TRP A 188 0.57 -5.30 6.90
C TRP A 188 -0.27 -5.20 8.17
N LEU A 189 -0.50 -3.99 8.69
CA LEU A 189 -1.40 -3.75 9.82
C LEU A 189 -2.86 -4.12 9.49
N SER A 190 -3.34 -3.81 8.29
CA SER A 190 -4.67 -4.23 7.83
C SER A 190 -4.78 -5.74 7.74
N ALA A 191 -3.75 -6.43 7.25
CA ALA A 191 -3.73 -7.89 7.18
C ALA A 191 -3.72 -8.54 8.57
N LEU A 192 -3.02 -7.96 9.54
CA LEU A 192 -3.05 -8.38 10.94
C LEU A 192 -4.48 -8.39 11.50
N LEU A 193 -5.27 -7.36 11.16
CA LEU A 193 -6.67 -7.22 11.59
C LEU A 193 -7.65 -8.11 10.81
N LEU A 194 -7.38 -8.33 9.53
CA LEU A 194 -8.24 -9.12 8.63
C LEU A 194 -7.98 -10.63 8.71
N TRP A 195 -6.79 -11.04 9.17
CA TRP A 195 -6.41 -12.43 9.34
C TRP A 195 -7.50 -13.34 9.95
N PRO A 196 -8.12 -12.99 11.11
CA PRO A 196 -9.17 -13.82 11.72
C PRO A 196 -10.43 -14.04 10.86
N LEU A 197 -10.66 -13.24 9.82
CA LEU A 197 -11.83 -13.35 8.94
C LEU A 197 -11.54 -14.16 7.68
N ILE A 198 -10.26 -14.31 7.33
CA ILE A 198 -9.84 -14.83 6.03
C ILE A 198 -9.10 -16.17 6.17
N HIS A 199 -8.76 -16.58 7.39
CA HIS A 199 -8.22 -17.92 7.60
C HIS A 199 -9.26 -18.97 7.16
N ALA A 200 -8.81 -19.91 6.36
CA ALA A 200 -9.64 -20.97 5.83
C ALA A 200 -9.00 -22.31 6.17
N ASP A 201 -9.81 -23.37 6.13
CA ASP A 201 -9.33 -24.69 6.48
C ASP A 201 -8.24 -25.15 5.49
N PRO A 202 -7.18 -25.84 5.97
CA PRO A 202 -5.99 -26.16 5.16
C PRO A 202 -6.28 -26.94 3.87
N GLU A 203 -7.37 -27.70 3.87
CA GLU A 203 -7.79 -28.53 2.72
C GLU A 203 -8.55 -27.73 1.66
N GLU A 204 -8.98 -26.50 1.94
CA GLU A 204 -9.78 -25.70 1.01
C GLU A 204 -8.89 -24.99 -0.01
N THR A 205 -9.19 -25.17 -1.31
CA THR A 205 -8.44 -24.51 -2.40
C THR A 205 -8.92 -23.09 -2.67
N ARG A 206 -10.16 -22.78 -2.28
CA ARG A 206 -10.85 -21.49 -2.41
C ARG A 206 -10.05 -20.26 -1.95
N PRO A 207 -9.28 -20.28 -0.85
CA PRO A 207 -8.60 -19.10 -0.31
C PRO A 207 -7.52 -18.57 -1.25
N ARG A 208 -6.82 -19.46 -1.95
CA ARG A 208 -5.81 -19.07 -2.94
C ARG A 208 -6.45 -18.40 -4.15
N THR A 209 -7.56 -18.93 -4.64
CA THR A 209 -8.27 -18.34 -5.78
C THR A 209 -8.82 -16.96 -5.40
N VAL A 210 -9.39 -16.82 -4.19
CA VAL A 210 -9.84 -15.52 -3.67
C VAL A 210 -8.66 -14.54 -3.58
N ALA A 211 -7.52 -14.95 -3.03
CA ALA A 211 -6.33 -14.11 -2.96
C ALA A 211 -5.86 -13.62 -4.34
N LEU A 212 -5.83 -14.53 -5.33
CA LEU A 212 -5.47 -14.19 -6.71
C LEU A 212 -6.49 -13.26 -7.36
N ILE A 213 -7.79 -13.44 -7.11
CA ILE A 213 -8.85 -12.54 -7.58
C ILE A 213 -8.66 -11.15 -6.97
N VAL A 214 -8.47 -11.06 -5.66
CA VAL A 214 -8.25 -9.76 -4.97
C VAL A 214 -7.00 -9.07 -5.51
N LEU A 215 -5.92 -9.82 -5.72
CA LEU A 215 -4.68 -9.30 -6.30
C LEU A 215 -4.90 -8.79 -7.74
N ALA A 216 -5.60 -9.57 -8.57
CA ALA A 216 -5.92 -9.19 -9.95
C ALA A 216 -6.82 -7.96 -10.01
N VAL A 217 -7.84 -7.89 -9.16
CA VAL A 217 -8.72 -6.71 -9.02
C VAL A 217 -7.91 -5.49 -8.60
N GLY A 218 -7.00 -5.62 -7.62
CA GLY A 218 -6.10 -4.54 -7.23
C GLY A 218 -5.29 -3.99 -8.41
N PHE A 219 -4.68 -4.86 -9.22
CA PHE A 219 -3.98 -4.45 -10.45
C PHE A 219 -4.91 -3.89 -11.54
N ALA A 220 -6.15 -4.36 -11.63
CA ALA A 220 -7.14 -3.77 -12.53
C ALA A 220 -7.44 -2.31 -12.14
N PHE A 221 -7.56 -2.01 -10.83
CA PHE A 221 -7.69 -0.63 -10.36
C PHE A 221 -6.44 0.22 -10.64
N VAL A 222 -5.23 -0.36 -10.55
CA VAL A 222 -4.00 0.34 -11.01
C VAL A 222 -4.12 0.74 -12.48
N GLY A 223 -4.58 -0.18 -13.34
CA GLY A 223 -4.86 0.11 -14.75
C GLY A 223 -5.95 1.16 -14.93
N LEU A 224 -7.00 1.14 -14.11
CA LEU A 224 -8.08 2.10 -14.15
C LEU A 224 -7.59 3.53 -13.83
N VAL A 225 -6.76 3.69 -12.80
CA VAL A 225 -6.13 4.96 -12.43
C VAL A 225 -5.28 5.53 -13.57
N ARG A 226 -4.68 4.67 -14.41
CA ARG A 226 -3.90 5.11 -15.58
C ARG A 226 -4.77 5.70 -16.69
N VAL A 227 -5.98 5.18 -16.89
CA VAL A 227 -6.85 5.53 -18.03
C VAL A 227 -7.89 6.59 -17.71
N ILE A 228 -8.32 6.71 -16.45
CA ILE A 228 -9.28 7.75 -16.04
C ILE A 228 -8.58 9.10 -16.12
N PRO A 229 -9.15 10.10 -16.83
CA PRO A 229 -8.63 11.45 -16.85
C PRO A 229 -8.50 12.00 -15.40
N PRO A 230 -7.30 12.39 -14.95
CA PRO A 230 -7.12 12.87 -13.59
C PRO A 230 -7.76 14.25 -13.36
N TRP A 231 -7.96 15.02 -14.42
CA TRP A 231 -8.39 16.40 -14.32
C TRP A 231 -9.87 16.54 -14.70
N SER A 232 -10.61 17.23 -13.86
CA SER A 232 -12.01 17.57 -14.09
C SER A 232 -12.31 18.96 -13.53
N ALA A 233 -13.52 19.49 -13.76
CA ALA A 233 -13.95 20.73 -13.13
C ALA A 233 -13.92 20.65 -11.58
N ARG A 234 -14.13 19.46 -11.02
CA ARG A 234 -14.03 19.21 -9.56
C ARG A 234 -12.58 19.09 -9.08
N HIS A 235 -11.69 18.55 -9.90
CA HIS A 235 -10.26 18.39 -9.59
C HIS A 235 -9.40 19.09 -10.66
N PRO A 236 -9.24 20.43 -10.57
CA PRO A 236 -8.50 21.18 -11.57
C PRO A 236 -7.01 20.81 -11.57
N GLN A 237 -6.40 20.82 -12.76
CA GLN A 237 -4.98 20.57 -12.89
C GLN A 237 -4.17 21.67 -12.16
N PRO A 238 -3.19 21.31 -11.30
CA PRO A 238 -2.34 22.30 -10.66
C PRO A 238 -1.51 23.04 -11.72
N ALA A 239 -1.43 24.37 -11.59
CA ALA A 239 -0.61 25.23 -12.43
C ALA A 239 0.58 25.75 -11.62
N ILE A 240 1.77 25.79 -12.23
CA ILE A 240 2.96 26.39 -11.62
C ILE A 240 3.01 27.84 -12.07
N ILE A 241 2.98 28.78 -11.13
CA ILE A 241 3.15 30.21 -11.42
C ILE A 241 4.59 30.56 -11.04
N THR A 242 5.41 30.90 -12.04
CA THR A 242 6.78 31.35 -11.82
C THR A 242 6.81 32.87 -11.89
N TYR A 243 7.20 33.51 -10.79
CA TYR A 243 7.41 34.96 -10.74
C TYR A 243 8.85 35.25 -11.14
N VAL A 244 9.03 36.01 -12.22
CA VAL A 244 10.35 36.50 -12.66
C VAL A 244 10.43 37.97 -12.25
N VAL A 245 11.33 38.27 -11.31
CA VAL A 245 11.66 39.65 -10.91
C VAL A 245 12.87 40.10 -11.71
N GLN A 246 12.70 41.15 -12.52
CA GLN A 246 13.80 41.70 -13.31
C GLN A 246 14.60 42.69 -12.44
N GLY A 247 15.80 42.27 -12.04
CA GLY A 247 16.62 43.00 -11.04
C GLY A 247 17.01 44.43 -11.42
N ALA A 248 16.98 44.79 -12.70
CA ALA A 248 17.35 46.14 -13.16
C ALA A 248 16.20 47.16 -13.08
N THR A 249 14.94 46.72 -13.18
CA THR A 249 13.76 47.60 -13.27
C THR A 249 12.79 47.43 -12.10
N GLY A 250 13.01 46.45 -11.21
CA GLY A 250 12.08 46.12 -10.12
C GLY A 250 10.74 45.57 -10.60
N GLN A 251 10.56 45.36 -11.91
CA GLN A 251 9.33 44.83 -12.48
C GLN A 251 9.23 43.33 -12.21
N SER A 252 8.08 42.89 -11.74
CA SER A 252 7.73 41.48 -11.62
C SER A 252 6.76 41.09 -12.72
N SER A 253 7.07 39.97 -13.38
CA SER A 253 6.17 39.33 -14.33
C SER A 253 5.87 37.91 -13.84
N ALA A 254 4.60 37.52 -13.87
CA ALA A 254 4.20 36.15 -13.58
C ALA A 254 4.03 35.40 -14.90
N SER A 255 4.73 34.27 -15.03
CA SER A 255 4.50 33.31 -16.10
C SER A 255 3.82 32.08 -15.52
N ALA A 256 2.60 31.80 -15.97
CA ALA A 256 1.88 30.59 -15.58
C ALA A 256 2.23 29.46 -16.56
N TRP A 257 2.83 28.39 -16.03
CA TRP A 257 3.15 27.18 -16.77
C TRP A 257 2.06 26.14 -16.58
N ARG A 258 1.43 25.74 -17.69
CA ARG A 258 0.59 24.53 -17.75
C ARG A 258 1.40 23.40 -18.42
N PRO A 259 1.63 22.28 -17.73
CA PRO A 259 2.18 21.09 -18.39
C PRO A 259 1.10 20.48 -19.29
N THR A 260 1.12 20.78 -20.59
CA THR A 260 0.24 20.16 -21.59
C THR A 260 0.86 18.85 -22.11
N PRO A 261 0.14 17.70 -22.16
CA PRO A 261 0.75 16.40 -22.49
C PRO A 261 1.05 16.17 -23.98
N ARG A 262 0.63 17.06 -24.88
CA ARG A 262 0.83 16.90 -26.32
C ARG A 262 0.86 18.27 -26.97
N THR A 263 2.00 18.62 -27.57
CA THR A 263 2.19 19.70 -28.57
C THR A 263 1.63 21.07 -28.21
N GLY A 264 2.51 21.99 -27.81
CA GLY A 264 2.24 23.43 -27.79
C GLY A 264 2.70 24.11 -26.51
N ARG A 265 3.89 24.73 -26.56
CA ARG A 265 4.38 25.65 -25.53
C ARG A 265 3.58 26.95 -25.63
N ALA A 266 2.53 27.09 -24.82
CA ALA A 266 1.81 28.36 -24.70
C ALA A 266 2.22 29.03 -23.39
N VAL A 267 3.16 29.98 -23.47
CA VAL A 267 3.44 30.91 -22.38
C VAL A 267 2.36 31.98 -22.43
N CYS A 268 1.39 31.92 -21.51
CA CYS A 268 0.47 33.04 -21.30
C CYS A 268 1.15 34.05 -20.37
N SER A 269 1.87 35.02 -20.94
CA SER A 269 2.30 36.21 -20.20
C SER A 269 1.13 37.18 -20.10
N ARG A 270 0.68 37.49 -18.88
CA ARG A 270 -0.25 38.60 -18.65
C ARG A 270 0.61 39.82 -18.26
N PRO A 271 0.70 40.87 -19.10
CA PRO A 271 1.41 42.07 -18.71
C PRO A 271 0.66 42.73 -17.54
N THR A 272 1.30 42.84 -16.39
CA THR A 272 0.83 43.64 -15.27
C THR A 272 1.09 45.11 -15.63
N ALA A 273 0.01 45.84 -15.89
CA ALA A 273 0.09 47.29 -16.12
C ALA A 273 0.63 47.96 -14.86
N ALA A 274 1.70 48.75 -15.03
CA ALA A 274 2.25 49.59 -13.99
C ALA A 274 1.21 50.67 -13.63
N THR A 275 0.64 50.60 -12.44
CA THR A 275 -0.05 51.73 -11.82
C THR A 275 1.02 52.73 -11.39
N SER A 276 1.10 53.85 -12.12
CA SER A 276 1.86 55.06 -11.77
C SER A 276 1.22 55.80 -10.60
#